data_AF-A0A920S9B2-F1
#
_entry.id   AF-A0A920S9B2-F1
#
_cell.length_a   1.000
_cell.length_b   1.000
_cell.length_c   1.000
_cell.angle_alpha   90.00
_cell.angle_beta   90.00
_cell.angle_gamma   90.00
#
_symmetry.space_group_name_H-M   'P 1'
#
loop_
_entity.id
_entity.type
_entity.pdbx_description
1 polymer ?
#
loop_
_entity_poly.entity_id
_entity_poly.type
_entity_poly.pdbx_seq_one_letter_code
_entity_poly.pdbx_strand_id
1 'polypeptide(L)'
;MGFLLGVGVGGIQLLLRLTWADYYGRLHLGSIRGLTLPAQIGGQALGPLIAGFMFDFTGGYRTPFTVFGVIVATAAVMVLAATPPGSPPDAEDTLEVSVDTSGN
;
A
#
# COMPACT_ATOMS: atom_id res chain seq x y z
N MET A 1 -16.55 10.66 14.13
CA MET A 1 -15.19 10.34 13.62
C MET A 1 -14.96 8.88 13.24
N GLY A 2 -15.65 7.90 13.86
CA GLY A 2 -15.45 6.48 13.52
C GLY A 2 -15.78 6.10 12.07
N PHE A 3 -16.78 6.74 11.45
CA PHE A 3 -17.18 6.43 10.07
C PHE A 3 -16.09 6.81 9.04
N LEU A 4 -15.53 8.03 9.10
CA LEU A 4 -14.45 8.45 8.20
C LEU A 4 -13.21 7.58 8.33
N LEU A 5 -12.81 7.27 9.57
CA LEU A 5 -11.68 6.38 9.84
C LEU A 5 -11.96 4.97 9.33
N GLY A 6 -13.17 4.45 9.54
CA GLY A 6 -13.58 3.12 9.09
C GLY A 6 -13.56 2.99 7.57
N VAL A 7 -14.10 3.97 6.85
CA VAL A 7 -14.09 4.00 5.38
C VAL A 7 -12.66 4.15 4.85
N GLY A 8 -11.86 5.06 5.43
CA GLY A 8 -10.48 5.26 4.99
C GLY A 8 -9.60 4.03 5.19
N VAL A 9 -9.60 3.46 6.39
CA VAL A 9 -8.80 2.27 6.73
C VAL A 9 -9.30 1.03 5.99
N GLY A 10 -10.63 0.84 5.94
CA GLY A 10 -11.24 -0.28 5.23
C GLY A 10 -10.99 -0.23 3.73
N GLY A 11 -11.13 0.95 3.13
CA GLY A 11 -10.85 1.19 1.70
C GLY A 11 -9.40 0.90 1.35
N ILE A 12 -8.44 1.42 2.13
CA ILE A 12 -7.01 1.14 1.92
C ILE A 12 -6.70 -0.36 2.01
N GLN A 13 -7.22 -1.07 3.02
CA GLN A 13 -6.97 -2.51 3.16
C GLN A 13 -7.63 -3.34 2.06
N LEU A 14 -8.77 -2.91 1.55
CA LEU A 14 -9.47 -3.57 0.45
C LEU A 14 -8.70 -3.37 -0.86
N LEU A 15 -8.42 -2.11 -1.22
CA LEU A 15 -7.69 -1.75 -2.43
C LEU A 15 -6.32 -2.41 -2.45
N LEU A 16 -5.59 -2.39 -1.34
CA LEU A 16 -4.29 -3.04 -1.25
C LEU A 16 -4.41 -4.53 -1.61
N ARG A 17 -5.39 -5.26 -1.05
CA ARG A 17 -5.62 -6.69 -1.35
C ARG A 17 -6.02 -6.96 -2.81
N LEU A 18 -6.87 -6.12 -3.40
CA LEU A 18 -7.25 -6.19 -4.82
C LEU A 18 -6.03 -5.96 -5.73
N THR A 19 -5.28 -4.87 -5.48
CA THR A 19 -4.05 -4.56 -6.20
C THR A 19 -3.07 -5.73 -6.16
N TRP A 20 -2.90 -6.40 -5.03
CA TRP A 20 -2.05 -7.60 -4.93
C TRP A 20 -2.54 -8.77 -5.79
N ALA A 21 -3.85 -8.99 -5.86
CA ALA A 21 -4.44 -10.06 -6.64
C ALA A 21 -4.26 -9.81 -8.15
N ASP A 22 -4.45 -8.56 -8.58
CA ASP A 22 -4.38 -8.16 -9.98
C ASP A 22 -2.94 -8.02 -10.49
N TYR A 23 -2.00 -7.49 -9.69
CA TYR A 23 -0.63 -7.20 -10.17
C TYR A 23 0.32 -8.40 -10.23
N TYR A 24 0.31 -9.27 -9.22
CA TYR A 24 1.46 -10.16 -8.97
C TYR A 24 1.14 -11.65 -9.11
N GLY A 25 -0.14 -12.00 -9.15
CA GLY A 25 -0.56 -13.38 -8.92
C GLY A 25 -0.03 -13.93 -7.59
N ARG A 26 -0.49 -15.11 -7.23
CA ARG A 26 -0.15 -15.83 -5.98
C ARG A 26 1.35 -16.12 -5.75
N LEU A 27 2.26 -15.83 -6.68
CA LEU A 27 3.66 -16.28 -6.64
C LEU A 27 4.63 -15.31 -5.94
N HIS A 28 4.50 -13.99 -6.11
CA HIS A 28 5.47 -13.00 -5.60
C HIS A 28 4.98 -12.20 -4.37
N LEU A 29 3.74 -12.44 -3.97
CA LEU A 29 3.03 -11.77 -2.88
C LEU A 29 3.75 -11.94 -1.52
N GLY A 30 4.33 -13.12 -1.28
CA GLY A 30 5.05 -13.43 -0.04
C GLY A 30 6.35 -12.64 0.12
N SER A 31 7.11 -12.44 -0.96
CA SER A 31 8.36 -11.65 -0.94
C SER A 31 8.10 -10.19 -0.62
N ILE A 32 7.07 -9.60 -1.24
CA ILE A 32 6.78 -8.18 -1.04
C ILE A 32 6.12 -7.93 0.32
N ARG A 33 5.21 -8.82 0.77
CA ARG A 33 4.69 -8.81 2.15
C ARG A 33 5.82 -8.96 3.18
N GLY A 34 6.81 -9.79 2.89
CA GLY A 34 7.98 -10.03 3.73
C GLY A 34 8.82 -8.78 3.98
N LEU A 35 8.96 -7.89 2.99
CA LEU A 35 9.64 -6.60 3.16
C LEU A 35 8.72 -5.50 3.71
N THR A 36 7.44 -5.51 3.33
CA THR A 36 6.50 -4.44 3.67
C THR A 36 6.05 -4.50 5.13
N LEU A 37 5.80 -5.69 5.68
CA LEU A 37 5.30 -5.83 7.05
C LEU A 37 6.31 -5.36 8.10
N PRO A 38 7.60 -5.75 8.06
CA PRO A 38 8.60 -5.25 8.99
C PRO A 38 8.79 -3.74 8.86
N ALA A 39 8.75 -3.20 7.64
CA ALA A 39 8.82 -1.76 7.41
C ALA A 39 7.64 -1.02 8.06
N GLN A 40 6.42 -1.57 7.95
CA GLN A 40 5.24 -1.03 8.63
C GLN A 40 5.38 -1.04 10.15
N ILE A 41 5.74 -2.19 10.73
CA ILE A 41 5.90 -2.34 12.18
C ILE A 41 7.02 -1.42 12.68
N GLY A 42 8.13 -1.37 11.96
CA GLY A 42 9.25 -0.47 12.23
C GLY A 42 8.80 0.98 12.21
N GLY A 43 8.03 1.40 11.20
CA GLY A 43 7.46 2.75 11.12
C GLY A 43 6.53 3.08 12.29
N GLN A 44 5.68 2.14 12.71
CA GLN A 44 4.79 2.32 13.86
C GLN A 44 5.55 2.50 15.17
N ALA A 45 6.66 1.78 15.35
CA ALA A 45 7.52 1.92 16.53
C ALA A 45 8.37 3.20 16.48
N LEU A 46 8.92 3.53 15.30
CA LEU A 46 9.81 4.68 15.12
C LEU A 46 9.07 6.01 15.15
N GLY A 47 7.82 6.07 14.72
CA GLY A 47 7.04 7.31 14.65
C GLY A 47 6.99 8.07 15.99
N PRO A 48 6.51 7.46 17.09
CA PRO A 48 6.49 8.08 18.40
C PRO A 48 7.90 8.39 18.95
N LEU A 49 8.88 7.54 18.67
CA LEU A 49 10.25 7.72 19.15
C LEU A 49 10.91 8.96 18.53
N ILE A 50 10.79 9.10 17.20
CA ILE A 50 11.28 10.28 16.48
C ILE A 50 10.50 11.53 16.91
N ALA A 51 9.18 11.41 17.10
CA ALA A 51 8.35 12.52 17.57
C ALA A 51 8.79 13.02 18.96
N GLY A 52 9.06 12.09 19.88
CA GLY A 52 9.54 12.39 21.23
C GLY A 52 10.91 13.04 21.21
N PHE A 53 11.85 12.47 20.46
CA PHE A 53 13.18 13.06 20.29
C PHE A 53 13.09 14.48 19.73
N MET A 54 12.30 14.71 18.68
CA MET A 54 12.09 16.07 18.14
C MET A 54 11.43 17.01 19.14
N PHE A 55 10.52 16.51 19.98
CA PHE A 55 9.93 17.30 21.05
C PHE A 55 11.01 17.73 22.07
N ASP A 56 11.93 16.86 22.43
CA ASP A 56 13.03 17.18 23.37
C ASP A 56 13.93 18.31 22.86
N PHE A 57 14.21 18.37 21.55
CA PHE A 57 15.01 19.44 20.95
C PHE A 57 14.25 20.75 20.76
N THR A 58 12.95 20.69 20.46
CA THR A 58 12.17 21.89 20.09
C THR A 58 11.26 22.41 21.20
N GLY A 59 11.09 21.65 22.28
CA GLY A 59 10.21 21.97 23.42
C GLY A 59 8.72 21.98 23.06
N GLY A 60 8.33 21.48 21.89
CA GLY A 60 6.96 21.59 21.38
C GLY A 60 6.63 20.67 20.20
N TYR A 61 5.35 20.39 19.99
CA TYR A 61 4.86 19.44 18.98
C TYR A 61 4.67 20.03 17.56
N ARG A 62 4.80 21.36 17.42
CA ARG A 62 4.56 22.04 16.13
C ARG A 62 5.54 21.55 15.06
N THR A 63 6.80 21.36 15.43
CA THR A 63 7.87 20.90 14.55
C THR A 63 7.70 19.43 14.12
N PRO A 64 7.55 18.44 15.03
CA PRO A 64 7.35 17.05 14.62
C PRO A 64 6.09 16.86 13.76
N PHE A 65 4.97 17.52 14.08
CA PHE A 65 3.76 17.41 13.24
C PHE A 65 3.93 18.03 11.86
N THR A 66 4.65 19.15 11.73
CA THR A 66 4.94 19.74 10.42
C THR A 66 5.79 18.80 9.57
N VAL A 67 6.83 18.19 10.17
CA VAL A 67 7.70 17.23 9.49
C VAL A 67 6.93 15.98 9.04
N PHE A 68 6.13 15.37 9.91
CA PHE A 68 5.28 14.25 9.52
C PHE A 68 4.28 14.63 8.42
N GLY A 69 3.71 15.83 8.50
CA GLY A 69 2.80 16.34 7.47
C GLY A 69 3.47 16.42 6.09
N VAL A 70 4.69 16.95 6.01
CA VAL A 70 5.46 17.02 4.75
C VAL A 70 5.80 15.63 4.21
N ILE A 71 6.18 14.70 5.08
CA ILE A 71 6.48 13.31 4.70
C ILE A 71 5.24 12.64 4.10
N VAL A 72 4.09 12.75 4.77
CA VAL A 72 2.83 12.18 4.30
C VAL A 72 2.37 12.82 2.99
N ALA A 73 2.50 14.14 2.84
CA ALA A 73 2.17 14.83 1.60
C ALA A 73 3.05 14.35 0.43
N THR A 74 4.35 14.20 0.67
CA THR A 74 5.30 13.69 -0.33
C THR A 74 4.97 12.25 -0.73
N ALA A 75 4.66 11.40 0.25
CA ALA A 75 4.23 10.03 0.01
C ALA A 75 2.91 9.98 -0.79
N ALA A 76 1.95 10.86 -0.49
CA ALA A 76 0.71 10.95 -1.25
C ALA A 76 0.96 11.32 -2.72
N VAL A 77 1.86 12.28 -2.98
CA VAL A 77 2.28 12.64 -4.35
C VAL A 77 2.94 11.46 -5.05
N MET A 78 3.83 10.73 -4.38
CA MET A 78 4.46 9.53 -4.95
C MET A 78 3.44 8.44 -5.29
N VAL A 79 2.44 8.22 -4.42
CA VAL A 79 1.36 7.26 -4.67
C VAL A 79 0.50 7.70 -5.85
N LEU A 80 0.18 8.99 -5.96
CA LEU A 80 -0.56 9.51 -7.11
C LEU A 80 0.22 9.44 -8.42
N ALA A 81 1.55 9.56 -8.36
CA ALA A 81 2.43 9.42 -9.51
C ALA A 81 2.79 7.96 -9.83
N ALA A 82 2.40 6.99 -8.99
CA ALA A 82 2.69 5.59 -9.22
C ALA A 82 1.86 5.05 -10.39
N THR A 83 2.55 4.48 -11.38
CA THR A 83 1.93 3.95 -12.61
C THR A 83 0.96 2.79 -12.28
N PRO A 84 -0.29 2.83 -12.79
CA PRO A 84 -1.28 1.77 -12.59
C PRO A 84 -0.81 0.40 -13.12
N PRO A 85 -1.39 -0.71 -12.63
CA PRO A 85 -1.02 -2.04 -13.09
C PRO A 85 -1.33 -2.20 -14.55
N GLY A 86 -0.39 -2.76 -15.31
CA GLY A 86 -0.77 -3.43 -16.55
C GLY A 86 -1.78 -4.53 -16.20
N SER A 87 -2.90 -4.56 -16.92
CA SER A 87 -3.95 -5.56 -16.76
C SER A 87 -3.36 -6.98 -16.73
N PRO A 88 -3.88 -7.88 -15.88
CA PRO A 88 -3.55 -9.29 -15.96
C PRO A 88 -3.87 -9.80 -17.37
N PRO A 89 -3.01 -10.65 -17.98
CA PRO A 89 -3.28 -11.22 -19.30
C PRO A 89 -4.63 -11.95 -19.28
N ASP A 90 -5.44 -11.65 -20.28
CA ASP A 90 -6.84 -12.04 -20.39
C ASP A 90 -7.05 -13.53 -20.13
N ALA A 91 -7.82 -13.84 -19.07
CA ALA A 91 -8.31 -15.19 -18.82
C ALA A 91 -9.26 -15.70 -19.93
N GLU A 92 -9.63 -14.84 -20.89
CA GLU A 92 -10.44 -15.20 -22.06
C GLU A 92 -9.65 -16.03 -23.08
N ASP A 93 -8.33 -15.81 -23.24
CA ASP A 93 -7.50 -16.53 -24.22
C ASP A 93 -7.41 -18.04 -23.90
N THR A 94 -7.42 -18.39 -22.61
CA THR A 94 -7.38 -19.79 -22.17
C THR A 94 -8.71 -20.54 -22.39
N LEU A 95 -9.84 -19.83 -22.40
CA LEU A 95 -11.15 -20.42 -22.65
C LEU A 95 -11.38 -20.62 -24.15
N GLU A 96 -10.87 -19.72 -24.99
CA GLU A 96 -10.95 -19.85 -26.46
C GLU A 96 -10.11 -21.04 -26.98
N VAL A 97 -8.87 -21.20 -26.46
CA VAL A 97 -7.97 -22.31 -26.82
C VAL A 97 -8.53 -23.69 -26.41
N SER A 98 -9.25 -23.78 -25.29
CA SER A 98 -9.85 -25.05 -24.83
C SER A 98 -11.11 -25.45 -25.60
N VAL A 99 -11.86 -24.47 -26.14
CA VAL A 99 -13.04 -24.72 -26.98
C VAL A 99 -12.64 -25.16 -28.39
N ASP A 100 -11.57 -24.60 -28.97
CA ASP A 100 -11.08 -24.97 -30.30
C ASP A 100 -10.41 -26.37 -30.30
N THR A 101 -9.67 -26.71 -29.24
CA THR A 101 -8.98 -28.02 -29.14
C THR A 101 -9.94 -29.20 -28.91
N SER A 102 -11.18 -28.97 -28.44
CA SER A 102 -12.18 -30.04 -28.23
C SER A 102 -12.98 -30.40 -29.50
N GLY A 103 -12.76 -29.69 -30.61
CA GLY A 103 -13.54 -29.82 -31.86
C GLY A 103 -12.92 -30.69 -32.97
N ASN A 104 -11.78 -31.36 -32.74
CA ASN A 104 -11.11 -32.25 -33.71
C ASN A 104 -10.72 -33.59 -33.07
#